data_AF-A0A964K538-F1
#
_entry.id   AF-A0A964K538-F1
#
_cell.length_a   1.000
_cell.length_b   1.000
_cell.length_c   1.000
_cell.angle_alpha   90.00
_cell.angle_beta   90.00
_cell.angle_gamma   90.00
#
_symmetry.space_group_name_H-M   'P 1'
#
loop_
_entity.id
_entity.type
_entity.pdbx_description
1 polymer ?
#
loop_
_entity_poly.entity_id
_entity_poly.type
_entity_poly.pdbx_seq_one_letter_code
_entity_poly.pdbx_strand_id
1 'polypeptide(L)'
;MRISLDHVSALNQVEIEFYGNNKVISGWRQYMEHLSRPPAPNAPWNKWNDDADTILAKLLSEMATDLGFNISELDIFKGGYAPEGWRNKENREAAFQAFFLDVANHKNTLPISVYHPRKNSQERPVPAHFVESPEVPARPQSLSNSFGEPRVDGEVKRTTTLNPGT
;
A
#
# COMPACT_ATOMS: atom_id res chain seq x y z
N MET A 1 17.93 9.57 11.96
CA MET A 1 16.80 8.71 12.35
C MET A 1 15.54 9.56 12.40
N ARG A 2 14.51 9.28 11.59
CA ARG A 2 13.17 9.81 11.83
C ARG A 2 12.38 8.63 12.38
N ILE A 3 11.98 8.74 13.64
CA ILE A 3 11.07 7.78 14.25
C ILE A 3 9.74 7.91 13.50
N SER A 4 9.37 6.89 12.72
CA SER A 4 8.07 6.86 12.05
C SER A 4 6.96 6.66 13.08
N LEU A 5 5.74 7.10 12.75
CA LEU A 5 4.59 6.92 13.66
C LEU A 5 4.34 5.44 13.97
N ASP A 6 4.48 4.58 12.96
CA ASP A 6 4.33 3.13 13.10
C ASP A 6 5.38 2.54 14.06
N HIS A 7 6.62 3.05 14.01
CA HIS A 7 7.69 2.63 14.93
C HIS A 7 7.36 2.99 16.38
N VAL A 8 6.87 4.20 16.65
CA VAL A 8 6.44 4.60 18.02
C VAL A 8 5.29 3.74 18.50
N SER A 9 4.30 3.51 17.63
CA SER A 9 3.11 2.74 17.98
C SER A 9 3.50 1.30 18.35
N ALA A 10 4.34 0.66 17.54
CA ALA A 10 4.84 -0.68 17.83
C ALA A 10 5.63 -0.71 19.15
N LEU A 11 6.49 0.29 19.39
CA LEU A 11 7.31 0.33 20.59
C LEU A 11 6.49 0.54 21.87
N ASN A 12 5.42 1.33 21.81
CA ASN A 12 4.51 1.51 22.94
C ASN A 12 3.71 0.23 23.23
N GLN A 13 3.43 -0.57 22.21
CA GLN A 13 2.68 -1.81 22.35
C GLN A 13 3.49 -2.90 23.08
N VAL A 14 4.82 -2.89 22.94
CA VAL A 14 5.73 -3.82 23.64
C VAL A 14 5.54 -3.78 25.16
N GLU A 15 5.36 -2.59 25.75
CA GLU A 15 5.17 -2.45 27.21
C GLU A 15 3.91 -3.18 27.70
N ILE A 16 2.85 -3.19 26.89
CA ILE A 16 1.57 -3.80 27.21
C ILE A 16 1.61 -5.32 26.97
N GLU A 17 2.15 -5.75 25.82
CA GLU A 17 2.17 -7.16 25.41
C GLU A 17 3.09 -8.02 26.28
N PHE A 18 4.24 -7.47 26.69
CA PHE A 18 5.25 -8.19 27.47
C PHE A 18 5.19 -7.83 28.96
N TYR A 19 4.03 -7.37 29.44
CA TYR A 19 3.83 -7.03 30.85
C TYR A 19 4.16 -8.24 31.75
N GLY A 20 5.10 -8.03 32.68
CA GLY A 20 5.58 -9.08 33.59
C GLY A 20 6.84 -9.83 33.10
N ASN A 21 7.23 -9.70 31.83
CA ASN A 21 8.53 -10.18 31.36
C ASN A 21 9.62 -9.14 31.64
N ASN A 22 10.32 -9.32 32.77
CA ASN A 22 11.37 -8.40 33.19
C ASN A 22 12.54 -8.28 32.22
N LYS A 23 12.84 -9.31 31.41
CA LYS A 23 13.93 -9.27 30.43
C LYS A 23 13.55 -8.33 29.29
N VAL A 24 12.43 -8.61 28.62
CA VAL A 24 11.93 -7.81 27.49
C VAL A 24 11.70 -6.36 27.91
N ILE A 25 11.05 -6.12 29.06
CA ILE A 25 10.81 -4.77 29.56
C ILE A 25 12.13 -4.04 29.88
N SER A 26 13.17 -4.74 30.33
CA SER A 26 14.48 -4.13 30.55
C SER A 26 15.17 -3.73 29.25
N GLY A 27 15.14 -4.59 28.23
CA GLY A 27 15.66 -4.27 26.89
C GLY A 27 14.91 -3.11 26.24
N TRP A 28 13.59 -3.08 26.40
CA TRP A 28 12.73 -1.99 25.91
C TRP A 28 13.08 -0.66 26.57
N ARG A 29 13.23 -0.63 27.90
CA ARG A 29 13.65 0.58 28.63
C ARG A 29 15.02 1.06 28.17
N GLN A 30 15.97 0.14 27.96
CA GLN A 30 17.31 0.46 27.47
C GLN A 30 17.27 1.09 26.08
N TYR A 31 16.42 0.58 25.18
CA TYR A 31 16.21 1.16 23.86
C TYR A 31 15.59 2.57 23.94
N MET A 32 14.52 2.73 24.73
CA MET A 32 13.87 4.03 24.94
C MET A 32 14.82 5.07 25.54
N GLU A 33 15.67 4.68 26.49
CA GLU A 33 16.70 5.54 27.08
C GLU A 33 17.74 5.98 26.05
N HIS A 34 18.17 5.07 25.16
CA HIS A 34 19.08 5.40 24.06
C HIS A 34 18.45 6.38 23.08
N LEU A 35 17.20 6.16 22.69
CA LEU A 35 16.47 7.05 21.78
C LEU A 35 16.20 8.45 22.37
N SER A 36 16.00 8.52 23.69
CA SER A 36 15.78 9.79 24.40
C SER A 36 17.05 10.64 24.52
N ARG A 37 18.23 10.03 24.34
CA ARG A 37 19.52 10.72 24.45
C ARG A 37 20.08 11.03 23.06
N PRO A 38 20.26 12.31 22.70
CA PRO A 38 20.91 12.66 21.45
C PRO A 38 22.38 12.18 21.45
N PRO A 39 22.98 11.95 20.28
CA PRO A 39 24.39 11.61 20.18
C PRO A 39 25.25 12.67 20.87
N ALA A 40 26.34 12.22 21.49
CA ALA A 40 27.30 13.13 22.12
C ALA A 40 27.81 14.16 21.09
N PRO A 41 28.16 15.40 21.51
CA PRO A 41 28.46 16.51 20.60
C PRO A 41 29.52 16.22 19.52
N ASN A 42 30.42 15.28 19.79
CA ASN A 42 31.54 14.91 18.91
C ASN A 42 31.40 13.48 18.33
N ALA A 43 30.28 12.80 18.58
CA ALA A 43 30.06 11.44 18.08
C ALA A 43 29.45 11.48 16.67
N PRO A 44 29.95 10.68 15.72
CA PRO A 44 29.32 10.56 14.42
C PRO A 44 27.92 9.95 14.57
N TRP A 45 26.92 10.59 13.94
CA TRP A 45 25.53 10.12 13.94
C TRP A 45 25.38 8.65 13.52
N ASN A 46 26.24 8.17 12.62
CA ASN A 46 26.23 6.77 12.18
C ASN A 46 26.45 5.82 13.34
N LYS A 47 27.44 6.09 14.21
CA LYS A 47 27.72 5.25 15.37
C LYS A 47 26.53 5.18 16.33
N TRP A 48 25.86 6.30 16.57
CA TRP A 48 24.68 6.32 17.42
C TRP A 48 23.52 5.51 16.83
N ASN A 49 23.37 5.49 15.50
CA ASN A 49 22.38 4.63 14.83
C ASN A 49 22.79 3.16 14.90
N ASP A 50 24.07 2.83 14.69
CA ASP A 50 24.58 1.45 14.80
C ASP A 50 24.37 0.90 16.22
N ASP A 51 24.59 1.73 17.23
CA ASP A 51 24.32 1.42 18.63
C ASP A 51 22.81 1.22 18.87
N ALA A 52 21.95 2.06 18.25
CA ALA A 52 20.50 1.92 18.34
C ALA A 52 20.00 0.62 17.70
N ASP A 53 20.53 0.27 16.53
CA ASP A 53 20.20 -0.98 15.82
C ASP A 53 20.64 -2.21 16.61
N THR A 54 21.79 -2.14 17.27
CA THR A 54 22.28 -3.21 18.14
C THR A 54 21.37 -3.41 19.35
N ILE A 55 20.95 -2.33 20.02
CA ILE A 55 20.03 -2.40 21.16
C ILE A 55 18.65 -2.92 20.73
N LEU A 56 18.16 -2.49 19.56
CA LEU A 56 16.90 -2.96 19.00
C LEU A 56 16.96 -4.45 18.65
N ALA A 57 18.05 -4.93 18.04
CA ALA A 57 18.23 -6.35 17.73
C ALA A 57 18.19 -7.23 18.99
N LYS A 58 18.82 -6.76 20.07
CA LYS A 58 18.77 -7.42 21.37
C LYS A 58 17.34 -7.51 21.93
N LEU A 59 16.59 -6.41 21.88
CA LEU A 59 15.18 -6.38 22.28
C LEU A 59 14.35 -7.38 21.46
N LEU A 60 14.52 -7.40 20.13
CA LEU A 60 13.82 -8.34 19.25
C LEU A 60 14.16 -9.81 19.58
N SER A 61 15.42 -10.09 19.92
CA SER A 61 15.87 -11.42 20.35
C SER A 61 15.22 -11.87 21.68
N GLU A 62 15.12 -10.95 22.65
CA GLU A 62 14.45 -11.21 23.93
C GLU A 62 12.95 -11.47 23.76
N MET A 63 12.28 -10.70 22.88
CA MET A 63 10.87 -10.92 22.53
C MET A 63 10.66 -12.24 21.80
N ALA A 64 11.52 -12.59 20.84
CA ALA A 64 11.47 -13.85 20.13
C ALA A 64 11.58 -15.04 21.09
N THR A 65 12.51 -14.95 22.06
CA THR A 65 12.71 -15.99 23.08
C THR A 65 11.46 -16.17 23.95
N ASP A 66 10.81 -15.09 24.36
CA ASP A 66 9.59 -15.15 25.17
C ASP A 66 8.41 -15.78 24.41
N LEU A 67 8.30 -15.49 23.11
CA LEU A 67 7.32 -16.07 22.21
C LEU A 67 7.64 -17.53 21.80
N GLY A 68 8.77 -18.08 22.27
CA GLY A 68 9.20 -19.45 21.97
C GLY A 68 9.89 -19.62 20.61
N PHE A 69 10.24 -18.53 19.94
CA PHE A 69 11.03 -18.56 18.72
C PHE A 69 12.53 -18.53 19.04
N ASN A 70 13.27 -19.53 18.56
CA ASN A 70 14.72 -19.60 18.72
C ASN A 70 15.41 -18.90 17.53
N ILE A 71 15.28 -17.58 17.47
CA ILE A 71 15.92 -16.76 16.43
C ILE A 71 17.22 -16.22 17.01
N SER A 72 18.35 -16.46 16.34
CA SER A 72 19.62 -15.88 16.76
C SER A 72 19.62 -14.37 16.48
N GLU A 73 20.21 -13.57 17.37
CA GLU A 73 20.39 -12.11 17.20
C GLU A 73 21.05 -11.77 15.85
N LEU A 74 21.88 -12.69 15.35
CA LEU A 74 22.58 -12.64 14.08
C LEU A 74 21.67 -12.90 12.86
N ASP A 75 20.62 -13.72 13.00
CA ASP A 75 19.61 -13.97 11.95
C ASP A 75 18.60 -12.82 11.85
N ILE A 76 18.28 -12.15 12.96
CA ILE A 76 17.48 -10.91 12.93
C ILE A 76 18.26 -9.81 12.21
N PHE A 77 19.56 -9.69 12.53
CA PHE A 77 20.45 -8.68 11.96
C PHE A 77 20.81 -8.93 10.49
N LYS A 78 20.92 -10.19 10.05
CA LYS A 78 21.29 -10.54 8.66
C LYS A 78 20.09 -10.90 7.76
N GLY A 79 18.97 -11.34 8.32
CA GLY A 79 17.93 -12.07 7.58
C GLY A 79 16.67 -11.30 7.17
N GLY A 80 16.37 -10.15 7.78
CA GLY A 80 15.08 -9.48 7.48
C GLY A 80 14.90 -8.04 7.91
N TYR A 81 15.65 -7.57 8.91
CA TYR A 81 15.62 -6.15 9.28
C TYR A 81 16.70 -5.40 8.50
N ALA A 82 16.31 -4.76 7.39
CA ALA A 82 17.20 -3.94 6.56
C ALA A 82 16.96 -2.44 6.81
N PRO A 83 17.45 -1.87 7.94
CA PRO A 83 17.17 -0.49 8.33
C PRO A 83 17.68 0.51 7.29
N GLU A 84 18.76 0.19 6.57
CA GLU A 84 19.30 1.00 5.48
C GLU A 84 18.35 1.16 4.29
N GLY A 85 17.58 0.11 3.95
CA GLY A 85 16.59 0.16 2.87
C GLY A 85 15.42 1.08 3.22
N TRP A 86 14.91 0.95 4.44
CA TRP A 86 13.87 1.82 4.99
C TRP A 86 14.34 3.26 5.14
N ARG A 87 15.54 3.46 5.69
CA ARG A 87 16.20 4.77 5.81
C ARG A 87 16.32 5.47 4.46
N ASN A 88 16.72 4.75 3.42
CA ASN A 88 16.83 5.31 2.08
C ASN A 88 15.48 5.70 1.48
N LYS A 89 14.41 4.93 1.76
CA LYS A 89 13.06 5.24 1.31
C LYS A 89 12.50 6.47 2.02
N GLU A 90 12.57 6.51 3.35
CA GLU A 90 12.12 7.65 4.16
C GLU A 90 12.90 8.93 3.84
N ASN A 91 14.23 8.84 3.67
CA ASN A 91 15.03 10.00 3.30
C ASN A 91 14.61 10.55 1.94
N ARG A 92 14.29 9.68 0.96
CA ARG A 92 13.76 10.11 -0.34
C ARG A 92 12.39 10.75 -0.21
N GLU A 93 11.50 10.19 0.58
CA GLU A 93 10.17 10.74 0.81
C GLU A 93 10.23 12.11 1.50
N ALA A 94 11.04 12.24 2.55
CA ALA A 94 11.25 13.51 3.25
C ALA A 94 11.88 14.58 2.33
N ALA A 95 12.88 14.20 1.52
CA ALA A 95 13.50 15.10 0.54
C ALA A 95 12.50 15.54 -0.54
N PHE A 96 11.64 14.62 -1.00
CA PHE A 96 10.59 14.92 -1.97
C PHE A 96 9.55 15.90 -1.42
N GLN A 97 9.09 15.67 -0.17
CA GLN A 97 8.16 16.59 0.49
C GLN A 97 8.77 17.98 0.69
N ALA A 98 10.02 18.06 1.14
CA ALA A 98 10.74 19.33 1.29
C ALA A 98 10.86 20.06 -0.05
N PHE A 99 11.23 19.34 -1.12
CA PHE A 99 11.31 19.91 -2.46
C PHE A 99 9.96 20.45 -2.96
N PHE A 100 8.85 19.73 -2.73
CA PHE A 100 7.52 20.20 -3.09
C PHE A 100 7.11 21.46 -2.31
N LEU A 101 7.44 21.53 -1.02
CA LEU A 101 7.23 22.73 -0.22
C LEU A 101 8.06 23.91 -0.73
N ASP A 102 9.30 23.67 -1.17
CA ASP A 102 10.14 24.72 -1.75
C ASP A 102 9.60 25.21 -3.10
N VAL A 103 9.08 24.32 -3.93
CA VAL A 103 8.41 24.71 -5.19
C VAL A 103 7.13 25.52 -4.91
N ALA A 104 6.31 25.09 -3.95
CA ALA A 104 5.10 25.79 -3.55
C ALA A 104 5.41 27.20 -2.99
N ASN A 105 6.52 27.33 -2.25
CA ASN A 105 6.99 28.61 -1.70
C ASN A 105 7.84 29.44 -2.70
N HIS A 106 7.89 29.06 -3.98
CA HIS A 106 8.67 29.72 -5.03
C HIS A 106 10.18 29.79 -4.76
N LYS A 107 10.70 28.92 -3.89
CA LYS A 107 12.13 28.78 -3.60
C LYS A 107 12.82 27.84 -4.61
N ASN A 108 12.07 26.92 -5.22
CA ASN A 108 12.53 26.02 -6.27
C ASN A 108 11.59 26.03 -7.47
N THR A 109 12.07 25.60 -8.64
CA THR A 109 11.28 25.53 -9.89
C THR A 109 11.31 24.11 -10.44
N LEU A 110 10.19 23.63 -10.98
CA LEU A 110 10.09 22.35 -11.69
C LEU A 110 10.39 22.57 -13.19
N PRO A 111 11.48 22.01 -13.75
CA PRO A 111 11.71 22.08 -15.18
C PRO A 111 10.77 21.10 -15.90
N ILE A 112 9.80 21.64 -16.64
CA ILE A 112 8.85 20.85 -17.43
C ILE A 112 9.15 21.07 -18.92
N SER A 113 9.32 19.97 -19.66
CA SER A 113 9.39 20.00 -21.14
C SER A 113 8.10 19.47 -21.72
N VAL A 114 7.47 20.22 -22.62
CA VAL A 114 6.19 19.85 -23.24
C VAL A 114 6.48 19.18 -24.59
N TYR A 115 6.21 17.88 -24.68
CA TYR A 115 6.28 17.14 -25.94
C TYR A 115 4.92 17.15 -26.64
N HIS A 116 4.89 17.70 -27.86
CA HIS A 116 3.74 17.61 -28.73
C HIS A 116 3.90 16.38 -29.64
N PRO A 117 3.06 15.34 -29.53
CA PRO A 117 3.11 14.22 -30.46
C PRO A 117 2.78 14.74 -31.87
N ARG A 118 3.71 14.56 -32.82
CA ARG A 118 3.43 14.87 -34.23
C ARG A 118 2.26 14.00 -34.70
N LYS A 119 1.19 14.61 -35.20
CA LYS A 119 0.20 13.91 -36.03
C LYS A 119 0.91 13.48 -37.31
N ASN A 120 1.28 12.20 -37.41
CA ASN A 120 1.69 11.62 -38.68
C ASN A 120 0.45 11.52 -39.58
N SER A 121 0.26 12.48 -40.47
CA SER A 121 -0.66 12.39 -41.61
C SER A 121 -0.07 11.44 -42.67
N GLN A 122 0.17 10.18 -42.31
CA GLN A 122 0.30 9.11 -43.29
C GLN A 122 -0.96 8.27 -43.22
N GLU A 123 -1.96 8.78 -43.93
CA GLU A 123 -3.10 8.00 -44.39
C GLU A 123 -2.53 6.86 -45.23
N ARG A 124 -2.52 5.64 -44.66
CA ARG A 124 -2.16 4.46 -45.44
C ARG A 124 -3.27 4.29 -46.50
N PRO A 125 -2.94 4.12 -47.79
CA PRO A 125 -3.98 3.83 -48.76
C PRO A 125 -4.65 2.51 -48.36
N VAL A 126 -5.96 2.58 -48.10
CA VAL A 126 -6.81 1.39 -47.96
C VAL A 126 -6.74 0.60 -49.27
N PRO A 127 -6.37 -0.70 -49.25
CA PRO A 127 -6.41 -1.52 -50.46
C PRO A 127 -7.86 -1.61 -50.96
N ALA A 128 -8.06 -1.38 -52.25
CA ALA A 128 -9.36 -1.28 -52.94
C ALA A 128 -10.13 -2.62 -53.07
N HIS A 129 -10.09 -3.48 -52.06
CA HIS A 129 -10.76 -4.79 -52.07
C HIS A 129 -11.58 -5.01 -50.81
N PHE A 130 -12.55 -4.12 -50.58
CA PHE A 130 -13.78 -4.50 -49.90
C PHE A 130 -14.92 -3.61 -50.41
N VAL A 131 -15.32 -3.84 -51.66
CA VAL A 131 -16.63 -3.37 -52.13
C VAL A 131 -17.62 -4.46 -51.71
N GLU A 132 -18.34 -4.17 -50.65
CA GLU A 132 -19.48 -4.94 -50.17
C GLU A 132 -20.54 -5.00 -51.29
N SER A 133 -20.86 -6.21 -51.77
CA SER A 133 -21.96 -6.43 -52.71
C SER A 133 -23.31 -6.35 -51.97
N PRO A 134 -24.30 -5.59 -52.46
CA PRO A 134 -25.60 -5.52 -51.84
C PRO A 134 -26.54 -6.57 -52.44
N GLU A 135 -27.05 -7.50 -51.63
CA GLU A 135 -28.45 -7.98 -51.68
C GLU A 135 -28.67 -9.10 -50.66
N VAL A 136 -29.46 -8.79 -49.62
CA VAL A 136 -30.10 -9.79 -48.76
C VAL A 136 -31.42 -10.17 -49.43
N PRO A 137 -31.62 -11.39 -49.95
CA PRO A 137 -32.89 -11.75 -50.57
C PRO A 137 -33.97 -11.95 -49.50
N ALA A 138 -35.16 -11.46 -49.82
CA ALA A 138 -36.34 -11.46 -48.99
C ALA A 138 -36.74 -12.87 -48.50
N ARG A 139 -37.18 -12.91 -47.24
CA ARG A 139 -37.66 -14.09 -46.50
C ARG A 139 -38.89 -14.73 -47.17
N PRO A 140 -38.89 -16.04 -47.49
CA PRO A 140 -40.12 -16.77 -47.75
C PRO A 140 -40.76 -17.26 -46.44
N GLN A 141 -42.08 -17.06 -46.32
CA GLN A 141 -42.94 -17.63 -45.28
C GLN A 141 -43.41 -19.05 -45.65
N SER A 142 -43.73 -19.85 -44.62
CA SER A 142 -44.37 -21.20 -44.55
C SER A 142 -43.45 -22.20 -43.85
N LEU A 143 -43.86 -23.11 -42.96
CA LEU A 143 -45.15 -23.60 -42.48
C LEU A 143 -44.90 -24.30 -41.12
N SER A 144 -45.91 -24.26 -40.24
CA SER A 144 -46.23 -25.22 -39.15
C SER A 144 -45.12 -26.13 -38.58
N ASN A 145 -44.86 -26.03 -37.28
CA ASN A 145 -45.18 -27.15 -36.40
C ASN A 145 -45.24 -26.76 -34.91
N SER A 146 -46.29 -27.29 -34.31
CA SER A 146 -46.67 -27.26 -32.91
C SER A 146 -45.62 -27.86 -31.99
N PHE A 147 -45.30 -27.18 -30.90
CA PHE A 147 -45.12 -27.85 -29.62
C PHE A 147 -45.33 -26.84 -28.49
N GLY A 148 -46.17 -27.22 -27.53
CA GLY A 148 -46.84 -26.30 -26.61
C GLY A 148 -45.98 -25.79 -25.47
N GLU A 149 -46.27 -24.57 -25.05
CA GLU A 149 -46.13 -24.15 -23.66
C GLU A 149 -47.45 -24.42 -22.93
N PRO A 150 -47.40 -24.52 -21.59
CA PRO A 150 -48.11 -23.46 -20.89
C PRO A 150 -47.32 -22.96 -19.69
N ARG A 151 -46.91 -21.68 -19.74
CA ARG A 151 -46.60 -20.91 -18.54
C ARG A 151 -47.81 -20.02 -18.24
N VAL A 152 -48.45 -20.31 -17.10
CA VAL A 152 -49.68 -19.67 -16.62
C VAL A 152 -49.37 -18.26 -16.13
N ASP A 153 -49.97 -17.27 -16.78
CA ASP A 153 -50.11 -15.90 -16.28
C ASP A 153 -51.30 -15.81 -15.32
N GLY A 154 -51.11 -15.11 -14.21
CA GLY A 154 -52.15 -14.82 -13.23
C GLY A 154 -51.97 -13.41 -12.67
N GLU A 155 -52.47 -12.42 -13.39
CA GLU A 155 -52.57 -11.02 -12.99
C GLU A 155 -53.68 -10.85 -11.93
N VAL A 156 -53.39 -10.28 -10.75
CA VAL A 156 -54.43 -9.73 -9.85
C VAL A 156 -54.01 -8.38 -9.30
N LYS A 157 -54.97 -7.45 -9.41
CA LYS A 157 -54.92 -6.01 -9.16
C LYS A 157 -54.77 -5.64 -7.67
N ARG A 158 -54.02 -4.54 -7.44
CA ARG A 158 -54.22 -3.42 -6.49
C ARG A 158 -54.95 -3.70 -5.16
N THR A 159 -54.30 -3.43 -4.02
CA THR A 159 -54.84 -2.51 -2.98
C THR A 159 -53.82 -2.14 -1.90
N THR A 160 -53.76 -0.84 -1.62
CA THR A 160 -53.16 -0.17 -0.46
C THR A 160 -54.00 -0.42 0.80
N THR A 161 -53.35 -0.68 1.94
CA THR A 161 -53.65 -0.22 3.34
C THR A 161 -52.68 -0.95 4.27
N LEU A 162 -51.65 -0.31 4.81
CA LEU A 162 -51.63 0.39 6.12
C LEU A 162 -52.29 -0.42 7.25
N ASN A 163 -51.48 -0.92 8.20
CA ASN A 163 -51.96 -1.20 9.55
C ASN A 163 -50.85 -0.87 10.58
N PRO A 164 -51.20 -0.28 11.74
CA PRO A 164 -50.26 0.30 12.69
C PRO A 164 -49.81 -0.73 13.75
N GLY A 165 -48.71 -0.41 14.41
CA GLY A 165 -48.21 -1.21 15.52
C GLY A 165 -49.09 -1.14 16.76
N THR A 166 -49.11 -2.23 17.50
CA THR A 166 -48.92 -2.29 18.96
C THR A 166 -48.49 -3.69 19.33
#